data_AF-A0A411HR22-F1
#
_entry.id   AF-A0A411HR22-F1
#
_cell.length_a   1.000
_cell.length_b   1.000
_cell.length_c   1.000
_cell.angle_alpha   90.00
_cell.angle_beta   90.00
_cell.angle_gamma   90.00
#
_symmetry.space_group_name_H-M   'P 1'
#
loop_
_entity.id
_entity.type
_entity.pdbx_description
1 polymer ?
#
loop_
_entity_poly.entity_id
_entity_poly.type
_entity_poly.pdbx_seq_one_letter_code
_entity_poly.pdbx_strand_id
1 'polypeptide(L)'
;TGKDGYYEVSVDKTNGKVTLAGGATSPLTGGLPATATEDVKNVQVANADLTEAKAALTAAGVTGTASVVKMSYTDNNGKTIDGGLAVKVGDDYYSATQNKDGSISINTTKYTADDGTSKTALNKLGGADGKTEVVSIGGKTYAASKAEGHNFKAQPDLAEAAATTTENPLQKIDAALAQVDTLRSDLGAVQNRFNSAITNLGNT
;
A
#
# COMPACT_ATOMS: atom_id res chain seq x y z
N THR A 1 -36.65 2.61 -47.31
CA THR A 1 -37.15 3.35 -46.13
C THR A 1 -37.36 2.36 -45.02
N GLY A 2 -36.67 2.53 -43.87
CA GLY A 2 -36.65 1.53 -42.78
C GLY A 2 -35.26 1.27 -42.18
N LYS A 3 -34.36 2.26 -42.21
CA LYS A 3 -32.99 2.14 -41.65
C LYS A 3 -32.84 2.83 -40.28
N ASP A 4 -33.87 3.54 -39.82
CA ASP A 4 -33.84 4.28 -38.56
C ASP A 4 -34.08 3.34 -37.39
N GLY A 5 -33.24 3.43 -36.36
CA GLY A 5 -33.32 2.63 -35.15
C GLY A 5 -31.95 2.40 -34.52
N TYR A 6 -31.88 1.49 -33.55
CA TYR A 6 -30.64 1.16 -32.86
C TYR A 6 -29.82 0.11 -33.61
N TYR A 7 -28.51 0.28 -33.61
CA TYR A 7 -27.52 -0.65 -34.16
C TYR A 7 -26.43 -0.89 -33.13
N GLU A 8 -25.87 -2.10 -33.14
CA GLU A 8 -24.67 -2.39 -32.38
C GLU A 8 -23.45 -1.75 -33.05
N VAL A 9 -22.52 -1.26 -32.24
CA VAL A 9 -21.27 -0.64 -32.72
C VAL A 9 -20.07 -1.34 -32.10
N SER A 10 -19.04 -1.55 -32.92
CA SER A 10 -17.72 -1.98 -32.46
C SER A 10 -16.89 -0.77 -32.10
N VAL A 11 -16.34 -0.77 -30.90
CA VAL A 11 -15.44 0.29 -30.40
C VAL A 11 -14.02 -0.24 -30.34
N ASP A 12 -13.10 0.43 -31.04
CA ASP A 12 -11.67 0.16 -30.95
C ASP A 12 -11.17 0.54 -29.54
N LYS A 13 -10.66 -0.44 -28.79
CA LYS A 13 -10.23 -0.23 -27.40
C LYS A 13 -8.96 0.61 -27.25
N THR A 14 -8.21 0.85 -28.32
CA THR A 14 -6.95 1.61 -28.30
C THR A 14 -7.17 3.09 -28.58
N ASN A 15 -8.00 3.41 -29.58
CA ASN A 15 -8.19 4.78 -30.06
C ASN A 15 -9.64 5.29 -29.95
N GLY A 16 -10.58 4.45 -29.52
CA GLY A 16 -11.99 4.82 -29.33
C GLY A 16 -12.81 4.95 -30.62
N LYS A 17 -12.26 4.59 -31.79
CA LYS A 17 -12.98 4.64 -33.07
C LYS A 17 -14.21 3.74 -33.01
N VAL A 18 -15.36 4.32 -33.36
CA VAL A 18 -16.65 3.63 -33.42
C VAL A 18 -16.93 3.22 -34.86
N THR A 19 -17.33 1.97 -35.06
CA THR A 19 -17.70 1.41 -36.37
C THR A 19 -18.96 0.55 -36.25
N LEU A 20 -19.71 0.40 -37.34
CA LEU A 20 -20.90 -0.46 -37.35
C LEU A 20 -20.50 -1.91 -37.11
N ALA A 21 -21.05 -2.54 -36.06
CA ALA A 21 -20.75 -3.94 -35.76
C ALA A 21 -21.42 -4.87 -36.78
N GLY A 22 -20.71 -5.93 -37.17
CA GLY A 22 -21.26 -7.02 -37.99
C GLY A 22 -21.79 -6.63 -39.39
N GLY A 23 -21.59 -5.39 -39.84
CA GLY A 23 -22.13 -4.90 -41.12
C GLY A 23 -23.67 -4.91 -41.17
N ALA A 24 -24.34 -4.69 -40.03
CA ALA A 24 -25.79 -4.78 -39.93
C ALA A 24 -26.51 -3.88 -40.94
N THR A 25 -27.44 -4.47 -41.71
CA THR A 25 -28.18 -3.74 -42.75
C THR A 25 -29.56 -3.29 -42.30
N SER A 26 -30.06 -3.73 -41.15
CA SER A 26 -31.37 -3.34 -40.60
C SER A 26 -31.26 -3.10 -39.08
N PRO A 27 -32.13 -2.27 -38.48
CA PRO A 27 -32.09 -1.99 -37.04
C PRO A 27 -32.34 -3.23 -36.18
N LEU A 28 -31.89 -3.18 -34.92
CA LEU A 28 -32.16 -4.21 -33.92
C LEU A 28 -33.67 -4.38 -33.69
N THR A 29 -34.12 -5.64 -33.70
CA THR A 29 -35.52 -5.98 -33.38
C THR A 29 -35.77 -5.73 -31.89
N GLY A 30 -36.77 -4.90 -31.57
CA GLY A 30 -37.04 -4.48 -30.18
C GLY A 30 -36.26 -3.24 -29.72
N GLY A 31 -35.43 -2.64 -30.59
CA GLY A 31 -34.68 -1.42 -30.29
C GLY A 31 -33.46 -1.65 -29.40
N LEU A 32 -33.17 -0.71 -28.50
CA LEU A 32 -32.03 -0.78 -27.59
C LEU A 32 -32.29 -1.83 -26.49
N PRO A 33 -31.35 -2.76 -26.21
CA PRO A 33 -31.53 -3.73 -25.13
C PRO A 33 -31.59 -3.03 -23.77
N ALA A 34 -32.48 -3.51 -22.88
CA ALA A 34 -32.70 -2.91 -21.56
C ALA A 34 -31.46 -2.93 -20.63
N THR A 35 -30.44 -3.74 -20.96
CA THR A 35 -29.16 -3.79 -20.25
C THR A 35 -28.17 -2.70 -20.68
N ALA A 36 -28.40 -2.01 -21.80
CA ALA A 36 -27.57 -0.90 -22.26
C ALA A 36 -28.05 0.42 -21.63
N THR A 37 -27.89 0.52 -20.30
CA THR A 37 -28.38 1.67 -19.51
C THR A 37 -27.39 2.81 -19.41
N GLU A 38 -26.11 2.55 -19.68
CA GLU A 38 -25.03 3.51 -19.45
C GLU A 38 -24.75 4.36 -20.70
N ASP A 39 -24.97 5.67 -20.59
CA ASP A 39 -24.55 6.65 -21.60
C ASP A 39 -23.05 6.99 -21.45
N VAL A 40 -22.22 6.28 -22.22
CA VAL A 40 -20.76 6.39 -22.11
C VAL A 40 -20.17 7.45 -23.04
N LYS A 41 -19.13 8.15 -22.57
CA LYS A 41 -18.31 9.09 -23.37
C LYS A 41 -16.88 8.60 -23.62
N ASN A 42 -16.48 7.55 -22.91
CA ASN A 42 -15.16 6.93 -22.99
C ASN A 42 -15.31 5.41 -23.06
N VAL A 43 -14.29 4.76 -23.63
CA VAL A 43 -14.22 3.29 -23.71
C VAL A 43 -14.28 2.71 -22.30
N GLN A 44 -15.23 1.79 -22.07
CA GLN A 44 -15.32 1.06 -20.81
C GLN A 44 -14.30 -0.08 -20.77
N VAL A 45 -13.67 -0.29 -19.62
CA VAL A 45 -12.73 -1.39 -19.36
C VAL A 45 -13.32 -2.32 -18.31
N ALA A 46 -13.10 -3.62 -18.45
CA ALA A 46 -13.58 -4.56 -17.44
C ALA A 46 -12.71 -4.45 -16.19
N ASN A 47 -13.31 -4.26 -15.01
CA ASN A 47 -12.56 -4.19 -13.75
C ASN A 47 -11.73 -5.46 -13.49
N ALA A 48 -12.16 -6.61 -14.04
CA ALA A 48 -11.41 -7.88 -13.99
C ALA A 48 -10.05 -7.82 -14.72
N ASP A 49 -9.83 -6.84 -15.60
CA ASP A 49 -8.56 -6.65 -16.32
C ASP A 49 -7.47 -6.08 -15.41
N LEU A 50 -7.83 -5.49 -14.25
CA LEU A 50 -6.92 -4.93 -13.24
C LEU A 50 -5.95 -3.89 -13.79
N THR A 51 -6.42 -3.03 -14.71
CA THR A 51 -5.59 -2.08 -15.47
C THR A 51 -4.68 -1.23 -14.59
N GLU A 52 -5.23 -0.57 -13.56
CA GLU A 52 -4.46 0.30 -12.65
C GLU A 52 -3.48 -0.49 -11.79
N ALA A 53 -3.94 -1.59 -11.19
CA ALA A 53 -3.09 -2.45 -10.35
C ALA A 53 -1.92 -3.05 -11.16
N LYS A 54 -2.15 -3.53 -12.38
CA LYS A 54 -1.09 -4.06 -13.26
C LYS A 54 -0.11 -2.97 -13.69
N ALA A 55 -0.58 -1.76 -13.97
CA ALA A 55 0.28 -0.63 -14.28
C ALA A 55 1.19 -0.29 -13.09
N ALA A 56 0.64 -0.26 -11.87
CA ALA A 56 1.39 -0.02 -10.64
C ALA A 56 2.44 -1.11 -10.37
N LEU A 57 2.08 -2.38 -10.54
CA LEU A 57 3.01 -3.53 -10.42
C LEU A 57 4.15 -3.43 -11.44
N THR A 58 3.84 -3.10 -12.69
CA THR A 58 4.82 -2.95 -13.77
C THR A 58 5.79 -1.80 -13.46
N ALA A 59 5.28 -0.66 -13.00
CA ALA A 59 6.10 0.48 -12.59
C ALA A 59 7.01 0.16 -11.40
N ALA A 60 6.57 -0.72 -10.51
CA ALA A 60 7.37 -1.25 -9.39
C ALA A 60 8.31 -2.39 -9.79
N GLY A 61 8.37 -2.77 -11.08
CA GLY A 61 9.22 -3.86 -11.56
C GLY A 61 8.75 -5.26 -11.14
N VAL A 62 7.50 -5.39 -10.67
CA VAL A 62 6.91 -6.67 -10.27
C VAL A 62 6.44 -7.40 -11.52
N THR A 63 6.90 -8.64 -11.69
CA THR A 63 6.53 -9.50 -12.83
C THR A 63 5.67 -10.66 -12.36
N GLY A 64 4.78 -11.13 -13.22
CA GLY A 64 3.86 -12.24 -12.93
C GLY A 64 2.40 -11.89 -13.17
N THR A 65 1.55 -12.91 -13.17
CA THR A 65 0.11 -12.74 -13.35
C THR A 65 -0.53 -12.23 -12.06
N ALA A 66 -1.21 -11.10 -12.14
CA ALA A 66 -1.98 -10.53 -11.04
C ALA A 66 -3.39 -11.13 -10.97
N SER A 67 -3.84 -11.44 -9.76
CA SER A 67 -5.22 -11.86 -9.48
C SER A 67 -5.72 -11.24 -8.18
N VAL A 68 -7.01 -10.96 -8.08
CA VAL A 68 -7.60 -10.44 -6.84
C VAL A 68 -8.04 -11.59 -5.96
N VAL A 69 -7.68 -11.52 -4.69
CA VAL A 69 -8.06 -12.51 -3.66
C VAL A 69 -8.61 -11.79 -2.44
N LYS A 70 -9.46 -12.48 -1.68
CA LYS A 70 -9.82 -12.08 -0.32
C LYS A 70 -8.88 -12.79 0.65
N MET A 71 -8.24 -12.04 1.54
CA MET A 71 -7.29 -12.62 2.49
C MET A 71 -8.00 -13.36 3.62
N SER A 72 -7.31 -14.33 4.19
CA SER A 72 -7.78 -15.08 5.35
C SER A 72 -6.58 -15.46 6.22
N TYR A 73 -6.72 -15.35 7.53
CA TYR A 73 -5.63 -15.60 8.49
C TYR A 73 -6.13 -16.55 9.57
N THR A 74 -5.36 -17.60 9.84
CA THR A 74 -5.70 -18.61 10.84
C THR A 74 -4.65 -18.59 11.95
N ASP A 75 -5.10 -18.51 13.20
CA ASP A 75 -4.21 -18.55 14.36
C ASP A 75 -3.85 -19.99 14.78
N ASN A 76 -2.98 -20.11 15.78
CA ASN A 76 -2.54 -21.41 16.30
C ASN A 76 -3.66 -22.23 16.96
N ASN A 77 -4.81 -21.61 17.25
CA ASN A 77 -5.98 -22.27 17.78
C ASN A 77 -6.93 -22.75 16.66
N GLY A 78 -6.57 -22.56 15.40
CA GLY A 78 -7.38 -22.90 14.24
C GLY A 78 -8.53 -21.92 14.00
N LYS A 79 -8.57 -20.78 14.68
CA LYS A 79 -9.57 -19.75 14.43
C LYS A 79 -9.15 -18.92 13.22
N THR A 80 -10.04 -18.84 12.25
CA THR A 80 -9.84 -18.08 11.02
C THR A 80 -10.58 -16.74 11.07
N ILE A 81 -9.93 -15.69 10.57
CA ILE A 81 -10.55 -14.39 10.32
C ILE A 81 -10.37 -13.99 8.86
N ASP A 82 -11.38 -13.31 8.32
CA ASP A 82 -11.30 -12.70 7.00
C ASP A 82 -10.49 -11.39 7.06
N GLY A 83 -9.64 -11.20 6.06
CA GLY A 83 -8.96 -9.93 5.79
C GLY A 83 -9.63 -9.13 4.66
N GLY A 84 -8.95 -8.07 4.25
CA GLY A 84 -9.32 -7.26 3.09
C GLY A 84 -9.00 -7.94 1.75
N LEU A 85 -9.14 -7.18 0.67
CA LEU A 85 -8.72 -7.59 -0.66
C LEU A 85 -7.20 -7.46 -0.80
N ALA A 86 -6.63 -8.34 -1.61
CA ALA A 86 -5.24 -8.25 -2.04
C ALA A 86 -5.11 -8.59 -3.52
N VAL A 87 -4.11 -8.00 -4.17
CA VAL A 87 -3.64 -8.43 -5.48
C VAL A 87 -2.50 -9.42 -5.27
N LYS A 88 -2.74 -10.69 -5.59
CA LYS A 88 -1.75 -11.76 -5.54
C LYS A 88 -0.92 -11.78 -6.83
N VAL A 89 0.40 -11.84 -6.69
CA VAL A 89 1.36 -12.02 -7.80
C VAL A 89 2.41 -13.04 -7.37
N GLY A 90 2.43 -14.22 -8.00
CA GLY A 90 3.26 -15.33 -7.49
C GLY A 90 2.87 -15.69 -6.06
N ASP A 91 3.83 -15.65 -5.13
CA ASP A 91 3.61 -15.88 -3.69
C ASP A 91 3.38 -14.58 -2.90
N ASP A 92 3.50 -13.43 -3.57
CA ASP A 92 3.34 -12.13 -2.95
C ASP A 92 1.89 -11.66 -2.92
N TYR A 93 1.52 -10.95 -1.86
CA TYR A 93 0.20 -10.35 -1.69
C TYR A 93 0.34 -8.86 -1.47
N TYR A 94 -0.27 -8.06 -2.33
CA TYR A 94 -0.31 -6.60 -2.21
C TYR A 94 -1.67 -6.17 -1.68
N SER A 95 -1.74 -5.41 -0.59
CA SER A 95 -3.03 -4.96 -0.06
C SER A 95 -3.71 -4.04 -1.07
N ALA A 96 -5.03 -4.19 -1.22
CA ALA A 96 -5.77 -3.50 -2.26
C ALA A 96 -7.14 -3.03 -1.79
N THR A 97 -7.61 -1.97 -2.42
CA THR A 97 -8.91 -1.36 -2.13
C THR A 97 -9.78 -1.41 -3.39
N GLN A 98 -11.04 -1.76 -3.20
CA GLN A 98 -12.05 -1.60 -4.24
C GLN A 98 -12.57 -0.15 -4.22
N ASN A 99 -12.43 0.51 -5.36
CA ASN A 99 -12.95 1.85 -5.58
C ASN A 99 -14.48 1.82 -5.77
N LYS A 100 -15.11 3.00 -5.72
CA LYS A 100 -16.57 3.13 -5.83
C LYS A 100 -17.15 2.63 -7.15
N ASP A 101 -16.35 2.66 -8.21
CA ASP A 101 -16.68 2.16 -9.56
C ASP A 101 -16.41 0.64 -9.72
N GLY A 102 -16.00 -0.02 -8.63
CA GLY A 102 -15.67 -1.44 -8.60
C GLY A 102 -14.27 -1.79 -9.08
N SER A 103 -13.48 -0.82 -9.56
CA SER A 103 -12.08 -1.04 -9.93
C SER A 103 -11.22 -1.35 -8.69
N ILE A 104 -10.09 -2.02 -8.89
CA ILE A 104 -9.17 -2.41 -7.81
C ILE A 104 -7.86 -1.64 -7.94
N SER A 105 -7.49 -0.93 -6.88
CA SER A 105 -6.21 -0.24 -6.74
C SER A 105 -5.37 -0.88 -5.63
N ILE A 106 -4.07 -1.02 -5.85
CA ILE A 106 -3.13 -1.46 -4.81
C ILE A 106 -2.88 -0.29 -3.85
N ASN A 107 -2.93 -0.55 -2.54
CA ASN A 107 -2.61 0.45 -1.53
C ASN A 107 -1.15 0.85 -1.64
N THR A 108 -0.86 2.11 -1.36
CA THR A 108 0.49 2.65 -1.49
C THR A 108 0.87 3.54 -0.33
N THR A 109 2.15 3.61 -0.05
CA THR A 109 2.73 4.53 0.93
C THR A 109 3.62 5.54 0.24
N LYS A 110 3.39 6.83 0.53
CA LYS A 110 4.15 7.95 -0.03
C LYS A 110 5.27 8.34 0.93
N TYR A 111 6.47 8.60 0.39
CA TYR A 111 7.65 8.97 1.18
C TYR A 111 8.55 9.93 0.40
N THR A 112 9.53 10.52 1.08
CA THR A 112 10.63 11.28 0.45
C THR A 112 11.89 10.42 0.45
N ALA A 113 12.41 10.13 -0.74
CA ALA A 113 13.60 9.28 -0.91
C ALA A 113 14.89 9.98 -0.44
N ASP A 114 15.99 9.22 -0.43
CA ASP A 114 17.34 9.70 -0.07
C ASP A 114 17.86 10.82 -0.97
N ASP A 115 17.45 10.80 -2.25
CA ASP A 115 17.67 11.86 -3.23
C ASP A 115 16.80 13.12 -3.00
N GLY A 116 15.86 13.07 -2.05
CA GLY A 116 14.95 14.17 -1.70
C GLY A 116 13.69 14.26 -2.56
N THR A 117 13.48 13.35 -3.52
CA THR A 117 12.29 13.32 -4.36
C THR A 117 11.14 12.59 -3.67
N SER A 118 9.90 12.99 -3.97
CA SER A 118 8.72 12.26 -3.51
C SER A 118 8.56 10.99 -4.35
N LYS A 119 8.49 9.83 -3.68
CA LYS A 119 8.23 8.53 -4.30
C LYS A 119 7.08 7.82 -3.60
N THR A 120 6.62 6.74 -4.21
CA THR A 120 5.54 5.89 -3.72
C THR A 120 5.99 4.43 -3.80
N ALA A 121 5.67 3.64 -2.78
CA ALA A 121 5.89 2.19 -2.77
C ALA A 121 4.56 1.46 -2.65
N LEU A 122 4.47 0.25 -3.24
CA LEU A 122 3.30 -0.61 -3.12
C LEU A 122 3.30 -1.33 -1.77
N ASN A 123 2.14 -1.38 -1.12
CA ASN A 123 1.98 -2.03 0.18
C ASN A 123 1.83 -3.54 -0.03
N LYS A 124 2.79 -4.32 0.45
CA LYS A 124 2.76 -5.78 0.50
C LYS A 124 2.26 -6.22 1.88
N LEU A 125 1.55 -7.33 1.97
CA LEU A 125 1.21 -7.98 3.23
C LEU A 125 2.37 -8.88 3.67
N GLY A 126 2.81 -8.70 4.91
CA GLY A 126 3.96 -9.41 5.49
C GLY A 126 4.18 -9.03 6.95
N GLY A 127 5.44 -8.81 7.33
CA GLY A 127 5.84 -8.59 8.72
C GLY A 127 5.72 -9.85 9.59
N ALA A 128 6.01 -9.72 10.88
CA ALA A 128 6.04 -10.86 11.81
C ALA A 128 4.71 -11.62 11.95
N ASP A 129 3.58 -11.02 11.56
CA ASP A 129 2.25 -11.64 11.62
C ASP A 129 1.69 -12.03 10.23
N GLY A 130 2.44 -11.81 9.15
CA GLY A 130 2.05 -12.14 7.78
C GLY A 130 0.94 -11.26 7.19
N LYS A 131 0.42 -10.28 7.94
CA LYS A 131 -0.70 -9.42 7.53
C LYS A 131 -0.44 -7.92 7.71
N THR A 132 0.74 -7.56 8.22
CA THR A 132 1.17 -6.18 8.34
C THR A 132 1.48 -5.61 6.96
N GLU A 133 1.00 -4.41 6.66
CA GLU A 133 1.42 -3.71 5.45
C GLU A 133 2.88 -3.26 5.58
N VAL A 134 3.70 -3.75 4.66
CA VAL A 134 5.12 -3.44 4.54
C VAL A 134 5.44 -2.91 3.14
N VAL A 135 6.47 -2.09 3.05
CA VAL A 135 6.95 -1.51 1.80
C VAL A 135 8.44 -1.77 1.63
N SER A 136 8.86 -2.04 0.39
CA SER A 136 10.26 -2.18 0.04
C SER A 136 10.79 -0.84 -0.48
N ILE A 137 11.78 -0.27 0.21
CA ILE A 137 12.42 1.00 -0.15
C ILE A 137 13.93 0.81 -0.05
N GLY A 138 14.65 0.99 -1.16
CA GLY A 138 16.11 0.87 -1.18
C GLY A 138 16.63 -0.51 -0.76
N GLY A 139 15.89 -1.59 -1.06
CA GLY A 139 16.23 -2.97 -0.70
C GLY A 139 15.96 -3.35 0.76
N LYS A 140 15.38 -2.45 1.55
CA LYS A 140 14.95 -2.70 2.94
C LYS A 140 13.44 -2.75 3.04
N THR A 141 12.93 -3.51 3.99
CA THR A 141 11.48 -3.67 4.21
C THR A 141 11.05 -2.90 5.45
N TYR A 142 10.20 -1.89 5.28
CA TYR A 142 9.68 -1.07 6.38
C TYR A 142 8.19 -1.31 6.58
N ALA A 143 7.69 -1.09 7.80
CA ALA A 143 6.25 -1.02 8.01
C ALA A 143 5.70 0.20 7.28
N ALA A 144 4.62 0.04 6.52
CA ALA A 144 3.98 1.13 5.76
C ALA A 144 3.68 2.33 6.66
N SER A 145 3.16 2.08 7.87
CA SER A 145 2.87 3.11 8.88
C SER A 145 4.08 3.90 9.38
N LYS A 146 5.31 3.37 9.25
CA LYS A 146 6.54 4.07 9.61
C LYS A 146 7.18 4.79 8.44
N ALA A 147 6.98 4.27 7.23
CA ALA A 147 7.47 4.88 5.99
C ALA A 147 6.56 6.02 5.49
N GLU A 148 5.30 6.06 5.90
CA GLU A 148 4.33 7.09 5.50
C GLU A 148 4.82 8.50 5.85
N GLY A 149 5.01 9.32 4.82
CA GLY A 149 5.54 10.67 4.92
C GLY A 149 7.00 10.75 5.42
N HIS A 150 7.69 9.63 5.61
CA HIS A 150 9.05 9.61 6.11
C HIS A 150 10.00 10.23 5.08
N ASN A 151 10.98 11.00 5.57
CA ASN A 151 11.98 11.65 4.73
C ASN A 151 13.36 11.04 4.93
N PHE A 152 13.71 10.09 4.06
CA PHE A 152 15.00 9.38 4.10
C PHE A 152 16.20 10.26 3.77
N LYS A 153 15.99 11.46 3.19
CA LYS A 153 17.06 12.45 3.02
C LYS A 153 17.36 13.20 4.33
N ALA A 154 16.33 13.52 5.12
CA ALA A 154 16.48 14.24 6.38
C ALA A 154 16.78 13.30 7.56
N GLN A 155 16.22 12.09 7.53
CA GLN A 155 16.35 11.05 8.54
C GLN A 155 16.68 9.73 7.82
N PRO A 156 17.96 9.46 7.51
CA PRO A 156 18.33 8.28 6.72
C PRO A 156 18.12 6.97 7.48
N ASP A 157 18.22 7.01 8.81
CA ASP A 157 18.12 5.84 9.66
C ASP A 157 16.66 5.57 10.06
N LEU A 158 16.15 4.43 9.62
CA LEU A 158 14.87 3.89 10.03
C LEU A 158 15.00 2.39 10.22
N ALA A 159 14.42 1.85 11.29
CA ALA A 159 14.41 0.41 11.52
C ALA A 159 13.46 -0.30 10.55
N GLU A 160 13.90 -1.44 10.01
CA GLU A 160 13.06 -2.33 9.21
C GLU A 160 11.89 -2.89 10.03
N ALA A 161 10.84 -3.33 9.33
CA ALA A 161 9.74 -4.04 9.96
C ALA A 161 10.26 -5.29 10.69
N ALA A 162 9.71 -5.56 11.87
CA ALA A 162 10.01 -6.80 12.57
C ALA A 162 9.60 -7.99 11.70
N ALA A 163 10.57 -8.86 11.39
CA ALA A 163 10.35 -10.06 10.59
C ALA A 163 9.91 -11.26 11.45
N THR A 164 10.33 -11.31 12.72
CA THR A 164 10.08 -12.42 13.65
C THR A 164 9.85 -11.89 15.07
N THR A 165 9.37 -12.78 15.95
CA THR A 165 9.25 -12.50 17.38
C THR A 165 10.63 -12.30 18.02
N THR A 166 10.80 -11.21 18.77
CA THR A 166 12.04 -10.89 19.47
C THR A 166 12.38 -11.92 20.54
N GLU A 167 13.55 -12.54 20.42
CA GLU A 167 14.08 -13.43 21.47
C GLU A 167 14.53 -12.65 22.71
N ASN A 168 14.35 -13.28 23.88
CA ASN A 168 14.68 -12.76 25.21
C ASN A 168 14.22 -11.30 25.43
N PRO A 169 12.92 -11.00 25.22
CA PRO A 169 12.44 -9.62 25.22
C PRO A 169 12.62 -8.93 26.58
N LEU A 170 12.42 -9.66 27.69
CA LEU A 170 12.60 -9.11 29.05
C LEU A 170 14.04 -8.66 29.31
N GLN A 171 15.02 -9.47 28.90
CA GLN A 171 16.43 -9.12 29.04
C GLN A 171 16.78 -7.83 28.28
N LYS A 172 16.22 -7.65 27.07
CA LYS A 172 16.43 -6.43 26.27
C LYS A 172 15.77 -5.21 26.91
N ILE A 173 14.60 -5.38 27.51
CA ILE A 173 13.90 -4.32 28.26
C ILE A 173 14.70 -3.92 29.49
N ASP A 174 15.19 -4.88 30.28
CA ASP A 174 16.00 -4.61 31.47
C ASP A 174 17.29 -3.88 31.12
N ALA A 175 17.96 -4.28 30.04
CA ALA A 175 19.15 -3.60 29.55
C ALA A 175 18.86 -2.14 29.17
N ALA A 176 17.73 -1.87 28.52
CA ALA A 176 17.32 -0.49 28.18
C ALA A 176 16.98 0.33 29.44
N LEU A 177 16.31 -0.27 30.44
CA LEU A 177 16.02 0.39 31.72
C LEU A 177 17.31 0.74 32.48
N ALA A 178 18.30 -0.15 32.48
CA ALA A 178 19.60 0.11 33.10
C ALA A 178 20.35 1.28 32.44
N GLN A 179 20.26 1.43 31.11
CA GLN A 179 20.83 2.59 30.41
C GLN A 179 20.16 3.90 30.84
N VAL A 180 18.83 3.91 30.95
CA VAL A 180 18.09 5.09 31.42
C VAL A 180 18.41 5.43 32.87
N ASP A 181 18.49 4.43 33.75
CA ASP A 181 18.81 4.65 35.17
C ASP A 181 20.21 5.24 35.36
N THR A 182 21.19 4.72 34.62
CA THR A 182 22.56 5.26 34.62
C THR A 182 22.57 6.73 34.20
N LEU A 183 21.90 7.06 33.09
CA LEU A 183 21.79 8.44 32.62
C LEU A 183 21.13 9.36 33.67
N ARG A 184 20.07 8.89 34.34
CA ARG A 184 19.40 9.64 35.41
C ARG A 184 20.31 9.87 36.61
N SER A 185 21.08 8.86 36.98
CA SER A 185 22.07 8.95 38.06
C SER A 185 23.14 10.01 37.75
N ASP A 186 23.68 9.97 36.54
CA ASP A 186 24.70 10.92 36.07
C ASP A 186 24.17 12.36 36.06
N LEU A 187 22.94 12.56 35.57
CA LEU A 187 22.29 13.88 35.59
C LEU A 187 22.06 14.39 37.02
N GLY A 188 21.66 13.52 37.95
CA GLY A 188 21.53 13.87 39.37
C GLY A 188 22.87 14.27 39.99
N ALA A 189 23.94 13.54 39.68
CA ALA A 189 25.30 13.88 40.13
C ALA A 189 25.75 15.24 39.58
N VAL A 190 25.45 15.54 38.31
CA VAL A 190 25.73 16.84 37.68
C VAL A 190 24.96 17.98 38.36
N GLN A 191 23.68 17.79 38.70
CA GLN A 191 22.90 18.77 39.44
C GLN A 191 23.52 19.08 40.81
N ASN A 192 23.95 18.05 41.53
CA ASN A 192 24.63 18.24 42.82
C ASN A 192 25.93 19.03 42.67
N ARG A 193 26.73 18.73 41.64
CA ARG A 193 27.96 19.47 41.33
C ARG A 193 27.69 20.94 40.98
N PHE A 194 26.65 21.21 40.19
CA PHE A 194 26.25 22.58 39.86
C PHE A 194 25.76 23.35 41.10
N ASN A 195 24.94 22.74 41.96
CA ASN A 195 24.50 23.36 43.21
C ASN A 195 25.68 23.74 44.10
N SER A 196 26.67 22.85 44.23
CA SER A 196 27.89 23.15 44.98
C SER A 196 28.68 24.32 44.38
N ALA A 197 28.81 24.37 43.05
CA ALA A 197 29.49 25.48 42.38
C ALA A 197 28.74 26.81 42.59
N ILE A 198 27.41 26.82 42.47
CA ILE A 198 26.57 28.00 42.71
C ILE A 198 26.71 28.49 44.15
N THR A 199 26.61 27.59 45.13
CA THR A 199 26.80 27.95 46.54
C THR A 199 28.17 28.56 46.79
N ASN A 200 29.23 28.00 46.20
CA ASN A 200 30.57 28.55 46.33
C ASN A 200 30.66 29.95 45.71
N LEU A 201 30.07 30.17 44.54
CA LEU A 201 30.05 31.48 43.88
C LEU A 201 29.23 32.53 44.64
N GLY A 202 28.10 32.14 45.24
CA GLY A 202 27.25 33.05 46.01
C GLY A 202 27.84 33.46 47.37
N ASN A 203 28.81 32.71 47.88
CA ASN A 203 29.52 32.99 49.13
C ASN A 203 30.83 33.78 48.91
N THR A 204 31.21 34.05 47.66
CA THR A 204 32.30 34.98 47.26
C THR A 204 31.75 36.35 46.91
#